data_AF-A0A7V3QKA4-F1
#
_entry.id   AF-A0A7V3QKA4-F1
#
_cell.length_a   1.000
_cell.length_b   1.000
_cell.length_c   1.000
_cell.angle_alpha   90.00
_cell.angle_beta   90.00
_cell.angle_gamma   90.00
#
_symmetry.space_group_name_H-M   'P 1'
#
loop_
_entity.id
_entity.type
_entity.pdbx_description
1 polymer ?
#
loop_
_entity_poly.entity_id
_entity_poly.type
_entity_poly.pdbx_seq_one_letter_code
_entity_poly.pdbx_strand_id
1 'polypeptide(L)'
;MSKFLKFSFSVVIVFVILLASCKGGNNNGTNTGANDKEFNNQLNKLLSEIVVELKSPKKVELTPRRFIELSSIIVVSNYYWDKELIEMNQSRSNELSQEEIENYISEKKQKLLEAFGISVDEFENYAVEHQKEFQEFVTQNKDLIDKYNTLSSMIPTFEN
;
A
#
# COMPACT_ATOMS: atom_id res chain seq x y z
N MET A 1 -20.68 -19.07 18.82
CA MET A 1 -20.34 -17.72 18.31
C MET A 1 -18.89 -17.75 17.90
N SER A 2 -18.64 -17.92 16.60
CA SER A 2 -17.29 -18.07 16.06
C SER A 2 -16.55 -16.74 16.16
N LYS A 3 -15.42 -16.73 16.86
CA LYS A 3 -14.48 -15.61 16.88
C LYS A 3 -13.79 -15.62 15.52
N PHE A 4 -14.33 -14.87 14.55
CA PHE A 4 -13.59 -14.58 13.33
C PHE A 4 -12.39 -13.75 13.72
N LEU A 5 -11.22 -14.38 13.63
CA LEU A 5 -9.92 -13.72 13.67
C LEU A 5 -9.98 -12.62 12.59
N LYS A 6 -10.09 -11.36 13.02
CA LYS A 6 -9.89 -10.21 12.15
C LYS A 6 -8.40 -10.19 11.82
N PHE A 7 -7.99 -10.95 10.82
CA PHE A 7 -6.69 -10.79 10.21
C PHE A 7 -6.67 -9.39 9.58
N SER A 8 -5.80 -8.51 10.08
CA SER A 8 -5.53 -7.23 9.42
C SER A 8 -5.13 -7.51 7.97
N PHE A 9 -5.91 -6.97 7.02
CA PHE A 9 -5.84 -7.29 5.59
C PHE A 9 -4.47 -6.98 4.96
N SER A 10 -3.68 -6.09 5.59
CA SER A 10 -2.27 -5.85 5.26
C SER A 10 -1.44 -7.14 5.29
N VAL A 11 -1.79 -8.11 6.14
CA VAL A 11 -1.06 -9.38 6.25
C VAL A 11 -1.36 -10.30 5.07
N VAL A 12 -2.55 -10.28 4.48
CA VAL A 12 -2.97 -11.25 3.45
C VAL A 12 -2.38 -10.92 2.08
N ILE A 13 -2.38 -9.66 1.69
CA ILE A 13 -1.75 -9.21 0.42
C ILE A 13 -0.23 -9.40 0.50
N VAL A 14 0.36 -9.09 1.67
CA VAL A 14 1.77 -9.36 1.95
C VAL A 14 2.06 -10.87 1.96
N PHE A 15 1.15 -11.74 2.43
CA PHE A 15 1.35 -13.20 2.42
C PHE A 15 1.35 -13.81 1.01
N VAL A 16 0.45 -13.36 0.13
CA VAL A 16 0.38 -13.88 -1.25
C VAL A 16 1.62 -13.45 -2.07
N ILE A 17 2.19 -12.29 -1.76
CA ILE A 17 3.38 -11.76 -2.43
C ILE A 17 4.69 -12.28 -1.77
N LEU A 18 4.73 -12.44 -0.44
CA LEU A 18 5.88 -12.98 0.31
C LEU A 18 6.19 -14.44 -0.02
N LEU A 19 5.20 -15.25 -0.37
CA LEU A 19 5.45 -16.64 -0.77
C LEU A 19 6.27 -16.75 -2.07
N ALA A 20 6.37 -15.67 -2.86
CA ALA A 20 7.25 -15.58 -4.03
C ALA A 20 8.62 -14.95 -3.73
N SER A 21 8.84 -14.37 -2.55
CA SER A 21 10.03 -13.56 -2.24
C SER A 21 10.62 -13.88 -0.86
N CYS A 22 10.93 -15.15 -0.63
CA CYS A 22 11.90 -15.52 0.41
C CYS A 22 13.33 -15.34 -0.13
N LYS A 23 13.90 -14.13 -0.05
CA LYS A 23 15.36 -13.94 -0.02
C LYS A 23 15.72 -12.63 0.69
N GLY A 24 16.53 -12.78 1.73
CA GLY A 24 16.72 -11.77 2.79
C GLY A 24 17.54 -10.55 2.43
N GLY A 25 17.61 -9.63 3.39
CA GLY A 25 18.45 -8.44 3.30
C GLY A 25 18.23 -7.48 4.45
N ASN A 26 19.02 -7.67 5.50
CA ASN A 26 19.23 -6.75 6.64
C ASN A 26 19.72 -5.37 6.17
N ASN A 27 19.34 -4.27 6.84
CA ASN A 27 20.30 -3.30 7.44
C ASN A 27 19.66 -2.03 8.04
N ASN A 28 20.20 -1.68 9.20
CA ASN A 28 20.09 -0.44 9.98
C ASN A 28 20.56 0.82 9.23
N GLY A 29 20.09 2.01 9.64
CA GLY A 29 20.92 3.23 9.54
C GLY A 29 20.19 4.58 9.51
N THR A 30 20.42 5.39 10.55
CA THR A 30 19.89 6.72 10.89
C THR A 30 20.39 7.90 10.04
N ASN A 31 19.54 8.92 9.79
CA ASN A 31 19.85 10.37 9.70
C ASN A 31 18.54 11.15 9.44
N THR A 32 18.28 12.32 10.07
CA THR A 32 16.90 12.87 10.24
C THR A 32 16.66 14.27 9.64
N GLY A 33 17.24 14.60 8.49
CA GLY A 33 16.86 15.85 7.80
C GLY A 33 17.22 15.91 6.31
N ALA A 34 18.39 15.39 5.91
CA ALA A 34 18.71 15.12 4.50
C ALA A 34 18.02 13.84 4.00
N ASN A 35 17.65 12.95 4.92
CA ASN A 35 17.05 11.65 4.63
C ASN A 35 15.61 11.78 4.15
N ASP A 36 14.80 12.70 4.69
CA ASP A 36 13.40 12.81 4.27
C ASP A 36 13.26 13.28 2.82
N LYS A 37 14.10 14.23 2.40
CA LYS A 37 14.09 14.70 1.00
C LYS A 37 14.60 13.62 0.05
N GLU A 38 15.67 12.93 0.42
CA GLU A 38 16.24 11.85 -0.38
C GLU A 38 15.29 10.64 -0.46
N PHE A 39 14.71 10.25 0.67
CA PHE A 39 13.67 9.24 0.77
C PHE A 39 12.48 9.57 -0.12
N ASN A 40 11.92 10.77 0.00
CA ASN A 40 10.79 11.20 -0.84
C ASN A 40 11.17 11.20 -2.33
N ASN A 41 12.39 11.61 -2.69
CA ASN A 41 12.86 11.56 -4.08
C ASN A 41 12.92 10.12 -4.61
N GLN A 42 13.50 9.19 -3.82
CA GLN A 42 13.59 7.78 -4.20
C GLN A 42 12.21 7.13 -4.29
N LEU A 43 11.34 7.41 -3.32
CA LEU A 43 9.96 6.94 -3.28
C LEU A 43 9.17 7.42 -4.52
N ASN A 44 9.23 8.71 -4.82
CA ASN A 44 8.56 9.29 -5.99
C ASN A 44 9.11 8.74 -7.31
N LYS A 45 10.44 8.56 -7.39
CA LYS A 45 11.07 7.95 -8.57
C LYS A 45 10.55 6.53 -8.78
N LEU A 46 10.60 5.68 -7.76
CA LEU A 46 10.16 4.30 -7.85
C LEU A 46 8.64 4.20 -8.14
N LEU A 47 7.83 5.05 -7.51
CA LEU A 47 6.40 5.13 -7.79
C LEU A 47 6.13 5.51 -9.24
N SER A 48 6.91 6.45 -9.82
CA SER A 48 6.77 6.85 -11.22
C SER A 48 7.18 5.76 -12.22
N GLU A 49 8.03 4.81 -11.82
CA GLU A 49 8.42 3.66 -12.64
C GLU A 49 7.34 2.56 -12.63
N ILE A 50 6.53 2.50 -11.58
CA ILE A 50 5.41 1.56 -11.44
C ILE A 50 4.14 2.13 -12.10
N VAL A 51 3.77 3.35 -11.71
CA VAL A 51 2.53 4.04 -12.09
C VAL A 51 2.73 4.79 -13.39
N VAL A 52 2.44 4.13 -14.50
CA VAL A 52 2.68 4.72 -15.84
C VAL A 52 1.38 5.22 -16.46
N GLU A 53 0.26 4.57 -16.17
CA GLU A 53 -0.95 4.73 -16.99
C GLU A 53 -2.16 5.29 -16.23
N LEU A 54 -2.07 5.62 -14.93
CA LEU A 54 -3.23 6.03 -14.09
C LEU A 54 -3.70 7.49 -14.30
N LYS A 55 -3.38 8.11 -15.43
CA LYS A 55 -3.66 9.53 -15.72
C LYS A 55 -5.13 9.84 -16.08
N SER A 56 -6.07 8.92 -15.90
CA SER A 56 -7.43 9.05 -16.43
C SER A 56 -8.47 9.39 -15.36
N PRO A 57 -9.28 10.46 -15.51
CA PRO A 57 -10.37 10.82 -14.59
C PRO A 57 -11.66 10.02 -14.84
N LYS A 58 -11.57 8.78 -15.35
CA LYS A 58 -12.72 7.93 -15.67
C LYS A 58 -12.52 6.55 -15.08
N LYS A 59 -13.64 5.86 -14.81
CA LYS A 59 -13.68 4.47 -14.33
C LYS A 59 -12.57 3.65 -14.98
N VAL A 60 -11.63 3.19 -14.15
CA VAL A 60 -10.51 2.35 -14.57
C VAL A 60 -10.95 0.90 -14.43
N GLU A 61 -10.75 0.11 -15.47
CA GLU A 61 -10.91 -1.34 -15.37
C GLU A 61 -9.75 -1.93 -14.56
N LEU A 62 -10.08 -2.74 -13.55
CA LEU A 62 -9.08 -3.35 -12.69
C LEU A 62 -8.45 -4.55 -13.40
N THR A 63 -7.30 -4.33 -14.02
CA THR A 63 -6.43 -5.39 -14.58
C THR A 63 -5.30 -5.73 -13.61
N PRO A 64 -4.54 -6.82 -13.80
CA PRO A 64 -3.43 -7.16 -12.90
C PRO A 64 -2.40 -6.03 -12.77
N ARG A 65 -2.12 -5.34 -13.89
CA ARG A 65 -1.26 -4.16 -13.93
C ARG A 65 -1.84 -3.02 -13.09
N ARG A 66 -3.13 -2.71 -13.26
CA ARG A 66 -3.78 -1.63 -12.52
C ARG A 66 -3.91 -1.92 -11.04
N PHE A 67 -4.15 -3.17 -10.69
CA PHE A 67 -4.15 -3.61 -9.31
C PHE A 67 -2.79 -3.35 -8.64
N ILE A 68 -1.67 -3.69 -9.30
CA ILE A 68 -0.33 -3.39 -8.78
C ILE A 68 -0.08 -1.87 -8.70
N GLU A 69 -0.43 -1.10 -9.73
CA GLU A 69 -0.27 0.37 -9.72
C GLU A 69 -1.05 1.03 -8.58
N LEU A 70 -2.31 0.65 -8.38
CA LEU A 70 -3.14 1.15 -7.28
C LEU A 70 -2.65 0.68 -5.91
N SER A 71 -2.18 -0.58 -5.81
CA SER A 71 -1.56 -1.10 -4.59
C SER A 71 -0.33 -0.27 -4.21
N SER A 72 0.53 0.09 -5.17
CA SER A 72 1.68 0.97 -4.92
C SER A 72 1.27 2.35 -4.44
N ILE A 73 0.22 2.94 -5.01
CA ILE A 73 -0.30 4.24 -4.55
C ILE A 73 -0.84 4.12 -3.12
N ILE A 74 -1.58 3.06 -2.80
CA ILE A 74 -2.12 2.83 -1.45
C ILE A 74 -0.98 2.65 -0.45
N VAL A 75 0.04 1.87 -0.77
CA VAL A 75 1.22 1.65 0.06
C VAL A 75 1.90 2.99 0.39
N VAL A 76 2.16 3.82 -0.61
CA VAL A 76 2.72 5.17 -0.42
C VAL A 76 1.76 6.10 0.34
N SER A 77 0.46 6.01 0.08
CA SER A 77 -0.53 6.86 0.73
C SER A 77 -0.67 6.53 2.21
N ASN A 78 -0.65 5.26 2.58
CA ASN A 78 -0.66 4.80 3.98
C ASN A 78 0.49 5.43 4.77
N TYR A 79 1.71 5.47 4.21
CA TYR A 79 2.84 6.14 4.86
C TYR A 79 2.56 7.62 5.20
N TYR A 80 1.92 8.35 4.29
CA TYR A 80 1.58 9.75 4.54
C TYR A 80 0.39 9.89 5.49
N TRP A 81 -0.59 8.99 5.43
CA TRP A 81 -1.72 8.98 6.36
C TRP A 81 -1.29 8.64 7.79
N ASP A 82 -0.33 7.75 7.96
CA ASP A 82 0.26 7.43 9.27
C ASP A 82 1.00 8.65 9.84
N LYS A 83 1.73 9.41 9.02
CA LYS A 83 2.33 10.69 9.44
C LYS A 83 1.27 11.71 9.85
N GLU A 84 0.21 11.87 9.06
CA GLU A 84 -0.92 12.74 9.40
C GLU A 84 -1.55 12.33 10.73
N LEU A 85 -1.72 11.03 10.99
CA LEU A 85 -2.23 10.50 12.26
C LEU A 85 -1.30 10.80 13.44
N ILE A 86 0.02 10.65 13.27
CA ILE A 86 1.02 11.00 14.30
C ILE A 86 0.92 12.48 14.65
N GLU A 87 0.86 13.36 13.65
CA GLU A 87 0.71 14.81 13.84
C GLU A 87 -0.62 15.16 14.52
N MET A 88 -1.72 14.53 14.11
CA MET A 88 -3.01 14.67 14.77
C MET A 88 -2.93 14.24 16.24
N ASN A 89 -2.29 13.11 16.54
CA ASN A 89 -2.16 12.61 17.91
C ASN A 89 -1.34 13.56 18.79
N GLN A 90 -0.25 14.14 18.25
CA GLN A 90 0.58 15.13 18.94
C GLN A 90 -0.15 16.44 19.24
N SER A 91 -1.14 16.81 18.42
CA SER A 91 -1.91 18.05 18.58
C SER A 91 -3.09 17.96 19.56
N ARG A 92 -3.45 16.75 20.01
CA ARG A 92 -4.59 16.50 20.89
C ARG A 92 -4.14 16.30 22.34
N SER A 93 -5.03 16.65 23.28
CA SER A 93 -4.82 16.37 24.71
C SER A 93 -5.06 14.89 25.07
N ASN A 94 -5.78 14.16 24.22
CA ASN A 94 -6.06 12.73 24.37
C ASN A 94 -5.57 11.98 23.13
N GLU A 95 -5.11 10.76 23.33
CA GLU A 95 -4.70 9.88 22.23
C GLU A 95 -5.89 9.51 21.33
N LEU A 96 -5.62 9.36 20.04
CA LEU A 96 -6.55 8.81 19.06
C LEU A 96 -6.91 7.37 19.46
N SER A 97 -8.21 7.07 19.52
CA SER A 97 -8.67 5.70 19.68
C SER A 97 -8.40 4.87 18.43
N GLN A 98 -8.28 3.56 18.61
CA GLN A 98 -8.12 2.61 17.50
C GLN A 98 -9.27 2.72 16.48
N GLU A 99 -10.50 3.00 16.93
CA GLU A 99 -11.66 3.19 16.05
C GLU A 99 -11.54 4.48 15.21
N GLU A 100 -11.06 5.58 15.78
CA GLU A 100 -10.81 6.83 15.04
C GLU A 100 -9.71 6.62 13.97
N ILE A 101 -8.67 5.86 14.29
CA ILE A 101 -7.59 5.52 13.35
C ILE A 101 -8.12 4.66 12.20
N GLU A 102 -8.87 3.60 12.52
CA GLU A 102 -9.45 2.70 11.51
C GLU A 102 -10.42 3.43 10.59
N ASN A 103 -11.30 4.28 11.14
CA ASN A 103 -12.22 5.09 10.36
C ASN A 103 -11.48 6.07 9.45
N TYR A 104 -10.43 6.73 9.95
CA TYR A 104 -9.61 7.66 9.17
C TYR A 104 -8.98 6.99 7.95
N ILE A 105 -8.31 5.86 8.17
CA ILE A 105 -7.64 5.10 7.09
C ILE A 105 -8.66 4.55 6.10
N SER A 106 -9.78 4.01 6.59
CA SER A 106 -10.86 3.48 5.75
C SER A 106 -11.44 4.56 4.82
N GLU A 107 -11.78 5.74 5.37
CA GLU A 107 -12.31 6.85 4.57
C GLU A 107 -11.31 7.35 3.53
N LYS A 108 -10.03 7.46 3.88
CA LYS A 108 -8.97 7.90 2.96
C LYS A 108 -8.79 6.90 1.82
N LYS A 109 -8.75 5.60 2.13
CA LYS A 109 -8.69 4.51 1.14
C LYS A 109 -9.91 4.52 0.22
N GLN A 110 -11.11 4.68 0.77
CA GLN A 110 -12.34 4.77 0.00
C GLN A 110 -12.29 5.95 -1.00
N LYS A 111 -11.99 7.16 -0.53
CA LYS A 111 -11.89 8.37 -1.39
C LYS A 111 -10.85 8.20 -2.50
N LEU A 112 -9.72 7.56 -2.20
CA LEU A 112 -8.68 7.28 -3.17
C LEU A 112 -9.19 6.35 -4.28
N LEU A 113 -9.82 5.22 -3.92
CA LEU A 113 -10.32 4.24 -4.90
C LEU A 113 -11.52 4.77 -5.69
N GLU A 114 -12.41 5.52 -5.05
CA GLU A 114 -13.55 6.20 -5.71
C GLU A 114 -13.08 7.17 -6.80
N ALA A 115 -11.92 7.82 -6.62
CA ALA A 115 -11.33 8.68 -7.65
C ALA A 115 -10.98 7.93 -8.95
N PHE A 116 -10.82 6.60 -8.87
CA PHE A 116 -10.62 5.70 -10.01
C PHE A 116 -11.89 4.95 -10.44
N GLY A 117 -13.02 5.21 -9.76
CA GLY A 117 -14.30 4.54 -10.01
C GLY A 117 -14.31 3.07 -9.58
N ILE A 118 -13.50 2.71 -8.58
CA ILE A 118 -13.35 1.37 -8.03
C ILE A 118 -13.85 1.38 -6.59
N SER A 119 -14.61 0.36 -6.19
CA SER A 119 -15.02 0.22 -4.79
C SER A 119 -13.94 -0.46 -3.93
N VAL A 120 -13.97 -0.27 -2.61
CA VAL A 120 -13.04 -0.95 -1.70
C VAL A 120 -13.16 -2.47 -1.84
N ASP A 121 -14.40 -2.99 -1.89
CA ASP A 121 -14.67 -4.43 -2.04
C ASP A 121 -14.13 -4.98 -3.35
N GLU A 122 -14.34 -4.27 -4.47
CA GLU A 122 -13.81 -4.66 -5.78
C GLU A 122 -12.27 -4.75 -5.76
N PHE A 123 -11.61 -3.77 -5.14
CA PHE A 123 -10.16 -3.77 -5.02
C PHE A 123 -9.66 -4.90 -4.10
N GLU A 124 -10.25 -5.07 -2.91
CA GLU A 124 -9.79 -6.04 -1.91
C GLU A 124 -9.98 -7.49 -2.35
N ASN A 125 -11.02 -7.77 -3.13
CA ASN A 125 -11.31 -9.12 -3.60
C ASN A 125 -10.63 -9.45 -4.94
N TYR A 126 -10.06 -8.46 -5.63
CA TYR A 126 -9.50 -8.64 -6.98
C TYR A 126 -8.52 -9.81 -7.11
N ALA A 127 -7.48 -9.86 -6.26
CA ALA A 127 -6.45 -10.90 -6.36
C ALA A 127 -6.99 -12.31 -6.05
N VAL A 128 -8.09 -12.41 -5.30
CA VAL A 128 -8.76 -13.68 -5.00
C VAL A 128 -9.65 -14.08 -6.18
N GLU A 129 -10.45 -13.16 -6.70
CA GLU A 129 -11.36 -13.39 -7.83
C GLU A 129 -10.62 -13.67 -9.14
N HIS A 130 -9.46 -13.03 -9.34
CA HIS A 130 -8.62 -13.13 -10.53
C HIS A 130 -7.32 -13.92 -10.28
N GLN A 131 -7.32 -14.83 -9.31
CA GLN A 131 -6.10 -15.50 -8.84
C GLN A 131 -5.24 -16.07 -9.98
N LYS A 132 -5.82 -16.80 -10.93
CA LYS A 132 -5.06 -17.42 -12.02
C LYS A 132 -4.40 -16.38 -12.94
N GLU A 133 -5.20 -15.41 -13.40
CA GLU A 133 -4.74 -14.31 -14.26
C GLU A 133 -3.63 -13.51 -13.56
N PHE A 134 -3.83 -13.22 -12.27
CA PHE A 134 -2.87 -12.49 -11.46
C PHE A 134 -1.55 -13.27 -11.29
N GLN A 135 -1.60 -14.58 -11.03
CA GLN A 135 -0.40 -15.42 -10.91
C GLN A 135 0.40 -15.51 -12.22
N GLU A 136 -0.29 -15.63 -13.36
CA GLU A 136 0.34 -15.58 -14.68
C GLU A 136 1.01 -14.21 -14.92
N PHE A 137 0.32 -13.12 -14.60
CA PHE A 137 0.86 -11.76 -14.71
C PHE A 137 2.11 -11.57 -13.85
N VAL A 138 2.08 -11.95 -12.57
CA VAL A 138 3.22 -11.85 -11.64
C VAL A 138 4.43 -12.63 -12.17
N THR A 139 4.20 -13.81 -12.74
CA THR A 139 5.27 -14.64 -13.31
C THR A 139 5.92 -13.99 -14.52
N GLN A 140 5.13 -13.32 -15.36
CA GLN A 140 5.60 -12.66 -16.58
C GLN A 140 6.22 -11.27 -16.32
N ASN A 141 5.85 -10.60 -15.23
CA ASN A 141 6.21 -9.20 -14.96
C ASN A 141 7.09 -9.06 -13.70
N LYS A 142 8.08 -9.94 -13.53
CA LYS A 142 8.93 -9.98 -12.33
C LYS A 142 9.57 -8.64 -11.96
N ASP A 143 10.07 -7.89 -12.95
CA ASP A 143 10.66 -6.55 -12.72
C ASP A 143 9.67 -5.57 -12.05
N LEU A 144 8.41 -5.57 -12.47
CA LEU A 144 7.37 -4.74 -11.88
C LEU A 144 7.09 -5.16 -10.43
N ILE A 145 7.08 -6.47 -10.17
CA ILE A 145 6.85 -7.03 -8.84
C ILE A 145 8.04 -6.74 -7.92
N ASP A 146 9.27 -6.83 -8.41
CA ASP A 146 10.48 -6.49 -7.66
C ASP A 146 10.50 -4.99 -7.29
N LYS A 147 10.06 -4.11 -8.20
CA LYS A 147 9.87 -2.68 -7.92
C LYS A 147 8.78 -2.45 -6.87
N TYR A 148 7.64 -3.12 -6.98
CA TYR A 148 6.57 -3.06 -5.97
C TYR A 148 7.06 -3.53 -4.58
N ASN A 149 7.80 -4.63 -4.53
CA ASN A 149 8.36 -5.17 -3.29
C ASN A 149 9.39 -4.21 -2.69
N THR A 150 10.26 -3.64 -3.54
CA THR A 150 11.22 -2.61 -3.13
C THR A 150 10.48 -1.42 -2.53
N LEU A 151 9.44 -0.90 -3.20
CA LEU A 151 8.62 0.21 -2.73
C LEU A 151 8.02 -0.09 -1.35
N SER A 152 7.43 -1.27 -1.19
CA SER A 152 6.81 -1.71 0.07
C SER A 152 7.83 -1.82 1.20
N SER A 153 9.05 -2.28 0.89
CA SER A 153 10.14 -2.42 1.89
C SER A 153 10.78 -1.09 2.29
N MET A 154 10.69 -0.07 1.44
CA MET A 154 11.22 1.26 1.74
C MET A 154 10.37 2.00 2.76
N ILE A 155 9.07 1.70 2.85
CA ILE A 155 8.16 2.42 3.73
C ILE A 155 8.43 2.03 5.19
N PRO A 156 8.83 2.99 6.05
CA PRO A 156 8.98 2.74 7.48
C PRO A 156 7.66 2.27 8.06
N THR A 157 7.69 1.16 8.79
CA THR A 157 6.58 0.79 9.66
C THR A 157 6.64 1.66 10.91
N PHE A 158 5.60 2.47 11.12
CA PHE A 158 5.42 3.17 12.38
C PHE A 158 4.87 2.16 13.40
N GLU A 159 5.76 1.51 14.15
CA GLU A 159 5.35 0.73 15.32
C GLU A 159 4.91 1.70 16.42
N ASN A 160 3.67 1.56 16.89
CA ASN A 160 3.12 2.25 18.06
C ASN A 160 3.74 1.70 19.36
#